data_AF-A0A4Z0LDS4-F1
#
_entry.id   AF-A0A4Z0LDS4-F1
#
_cell.length_a   1.000
_cell.length_b   1.000
_cell.length_c   1.000
_cell.angle_alpha   90.00
_cell.angle_beta   90.00
_cell.angle_gamma   90.00
#
_symmetry.space_group_name_H-M   'P 1'
#
loop_
_entity.id
_entity.type
_entity.pdbx_description
1 polymer ?
#
loop_
_entity_poly.entity_id
_entity_poly.type
_entity_poly.pdbx_seq_one_letter_code
_entity_poly.pdbx_strand_id
1 'polypeptide(L)'
;PVRFPGEDGKLTGCEVEFAEALATHLGVKASLKPTKWDGILASLDAKRIDVVINQVTISDVRKKKYDFSTPYTVSGVQALVKKGNEGTIKTAADLQGKKVGVGLGTNYEEWLRQHVQGVDIRTY
;
A
#
# COMPACT_ATOMS: atom_id res chain seq x y z
N PRO A 1 -1.30 -5.94 12.22
CA PRO A 1 -0.30 -5.25 11.36
C PRO A 1 -0.09 -6.01 10.05
N VAL A 2 0.00 -5.30 8.93
CA VAL A 2 -0.09 -5.87 7.57
C VAL A 2 1.16 -6.69 7.21
N ARG A 3 2.34 -6.09 7.37
CA ARG A 3 3.66 -6.75 7.22
C ARG A 3 4.69 -5.95 8.02
N PHE A 4 5.51 -6.63 8.81
CA PHE A 4 6.58 -6.03 9.62
C PHE A 4 7.72 -7.03 9.84
N PRO A 5 8.96 -6.59 10.05
CA PRO A 5 10.02 -7.49 10.51
C PRO A 5 9.69 -7.98 11.92
N GLY A 6 9.73 -9.30 12.13
CA GLY A 6 9.65 -9.94 13.43
C GLY A 6 10.96 -9.79 14.20
N GLU A 7 10.96 -10.21 15.46
CA GLU A 7 12.13 -10.10 16.36
C GLU A 7 13.34 -10.90 15.86
N ASP A 8 13.12 -11.91 15.01
CA ASP A 8 14.14 -12.72 14.36
C ASP A 8 14.61 -12.17 13.01
N GLY A 9 14.14 -10.98 12.61
CA GLY A 9 14.44 -10.34 11.34
C GLY A 9 13.69 -10.92 10.14
N LYS A 10 12.85 -11.95 10.32
CA LYS A 10 11.99 -12.47 9.26
C LYS A 10 10.77 -11.57 9.08
N LEU A 11 10.31 -11.46 7.84
CA LEU A 11 9.04 -10.80 7.56
C LEU A 11 7.90 -11.61 8.20
N THR A 12 7.10 -10.95 9.02
CA THR A 12 5.90 -11.49 9.65
C THR A 12 4.70 -10.54 9.43
N GLY A 13 3.50 -10.97 9.83
CA GLY A 13 2.25 -10.24 9.67
C GLY A 13 1.26 -10.95 8.74
N CYS A 14 0.05 -10.40 8.69
CA CYS A 14 -1.10 -11.04 8.02
C CYS A 14 -0.83 -11.39 6.55
N GLU A 15 -0.15 -10.52 5.80
CA GLU A 15 0.13 -10.77 4.38
C GLU A 15 1.25 -11.79 4.14
N VAL A 16 2.13 -12.00 5.13
CA VAL A 16 3.16 -13.05 5.08
C VAL A 16 2.48 -14.40 5.29
N GLU A 17 1.67 -14.52 6.34
CA GLU A 17 0.90 -15.73 6.65
C GLU A 17 -0.04 -16.11 5.49
N PHE A 18 -0.69 -15.11 4.88
CA PHE A 18 -1.52 -15.33 3.70
C PHE A 18 -0.73 -15.85 2.50
N ALA A 19 0.45 -15.27 2.22
CA ALA A 19 1.30 -15.72 1.12
C ALA A 19 1.81 -17.16 1.32
N GLU A 20 2.15 -17.53 2.56
CA GLU A 20 2.56 -18.88 2.91
C GLU A 20 1.41 -19.89 2.80
N ALA A 21 0.21 -19.52 3.27
CA ALA A 21 -0.99 -20.33 3.13
C ALA A 21 -1.36 -20.54 1.65
N LEU A 22 -1.28 -19.49 0.83
CA LEU A 22 -1.50 -19.57 -0.62
C LEU A 22 -0.50 -20.50 -1.29
N ALA A 23 0.80 -20.36 -0.98
CA ALA A 23 1.83 -21.24 -1.53
C ALA A 23 1.60 -22.71 -1.15
N THR A 24 1.23 -22.95 0.11
CA THR A 24 0.87 -24.29 0.61
C THR A 24 -0.32 -24.87 -0.16
N HIS A 25 -1.37 -24.08 -0.37
CA HIS A 25 -2.56 -24.49 -1.12
C HIS A 25 -2.23 -24.84 -2.58
N LEU A 26 -1.30 -24.11 -3.20
CA LEU A 26 -0.82 -24.33 -4.56
C LEU A 26 0.23 -25.46 -4.67
N GLY A 27 0.71 -26.01 -3.56
CA GLY A 27 1.77 -27.02 -3.53
C GLY A 27 3.14 -26.50 -3.95
N VAL A 28 3.41 -25.19 -3.75
CA VAL A 28 4.68 -24.53 -4.10
C VAL A 28 5.34 -23.92 -2.85
N LYS A 29 6.61 -23.51 -2.98
CA LYS A 29 7.35 -22.82 -1.91
C LYS A 29 7.28 -21.30 -2.08
N ALA A 30 6.81 -20.59 -1.07
CA ALA A 30 6.84 -19.12 -1.07
C ALA A 30 8.30 -18.60 -1.05
N SER A 31 8.63 -17.68 -1.97
CA SER A 31 9.88 -16.90 -1.94
C SER A 31 9.54 -15.44 -1.72
N LEU A 32 9.48 -15.01 -0.46
CA LEU A 32 9.10 -13.65 -0.11
C LEU A 32 10.23 -12.67 -0.49
N LYS A 33 9.93 -11.71 -1.37
CA LYS A 33 10.86 -10.65 -1.79
C LYS A 33 10.41 -9.31 -1.20
N PRO A 34 11.07 -8.79 -0.14
CA PRO A 34 10.83 -7.42 0.31
C PRO A 34 11.17 -6.45 -0.82
N THR A 35 10.19 -5.68 -1.25
CA THR A 35 10.32 -4.74 -2.38
C THR A 35 9.69 -3.41 -1.96
N LYS A 36 10.35 -2.30 -2.28
CA LYS A 36 9.77 -0.96 -2.07
C LYS A 36 8.53 -0.78 -2.94
N TRP A 37 7.58 0.01 -2.45
CA TRP A 37 6.29 0.20 -3.11
C TRP A 37 6.42 0.79 -4.51
N ASP A 38 7.31 1.77 -4.68
CA ASP A 38 7.61 2.43 -5.96
C ASP A 38 8.17 1.48 -7.04
N GLY A 39 8.77 0.35 -6.65
CA GLY A 39 9.37 -0.63 -7.56
C GLY A 39 8.61 -1.95 -7.69
N ILE A 40 7.52 -2.16 -6.94
CA ILE A 40 6.90 -3.49 -6.85
C ILE A 40 6.19 -3.91 -8.13
N LEU A 41 5.46 -2.98 -8.77
CA LEU A 41 4.77 -3.27 -10.04
C LEU A 41 5.75 -3.41 -11.21
N ALA A 42 6.85 -2.66 -11.20
CA ALA A 42 7.92 -2.83 -12.18
C ALA A 42 8.63 -4.20 -12.01
N SER A 43 8.72 -4.71 -10.79
CA SER A 43 9.28 -6.04 -10.53
C SER A 43 8.37 -7.15 -11.09
N LEU A 44 7.05 -6.95 -11.03
CA LEU A 44 6.06 -7.84 -11.66
C LEU A 44 6.17 -7.78 -13.19
N ASP A 45 6.24 -6.57 -13.77
CA ASP A 45 6.44 -6.38 -15.22
C ASP A 45 7.70 -7.09 -15.74
N ALA A 46 8.79 -7.01 -14.97
CA ALA A 46 10.07 -7.62 -15.29
C ALA A 46 10.11 -9.14 -14.99
N LYS A 47 8.99 -9.75 -14.57
CA LYS A 47 8.88 -11.16 -14.19
C LYS A 47 9.89 -11.59 -13.11
N ARG A 48 10.27 -10.67 -12.22
CA ARG A 48 11.15 -10.95 -11.07
C ARG A 48 10.38 -11.51 -9.87
N ILE A 49 9.07 -11.30 -9.87
CA ILE A 49 8.10 -11.83 -8.90
C ILE A 49 6.88 -12.32 -9.69
N ASP A 50 6.18 -13.30 -9.14
CA ASP A 50 5.00 -13.89 -9.79
C ASP A 50 3.70 -13.24 -9.33
N VAL A 51 3.64 -12.77 -8.08
CA VAL A 51 2.43 -12.19 -7.46
C VAL A 51 2.84 -11.05 -6.52
N VAL A 52 1.98 -10.03 -6.43
CA VAL A 52 2.10 -8.94 -5.43
C VAL A 52 1.02 -9.12 -4.35
N ILE A 53 1.46 -9.34 -3.11
CA ILE A 53 0.60 -9.39 -1.92
C ILE A 53 1.07 -8.27 -0.99
N ASN A 54 0.54 -7.07 -1.19
CA ASN A 54 0.97 -5.85 -0.49
C ASN A 54 -0.06 -4.71 -0.61
N GLN A 55 -1.30 -4.92 -0.16
CA GLN A 55 -2.38 -3.91 -0.18
C GLN A 55 -2.53 -3.14 -1.51
N VAL A 56 -2.41 -3.82 -2.66
CA VAL A 56 -2.53 -3.14 -3.96
C VAL A 56 -3.97 -2.75 -4.23
N THR A 57 -4.25 -1.45 -4.16
CA THR A 57 -5.58 -0.93 -4.51
C THR A 57 -5.89 -1.25 -5.97
N ILE A 58 -7.05 -1.87 -6.18
CA ILE A 58 -7.62 -2.14 -7.48
C ILE A 58 -8.07 -0.81 -8.10
N SER A 59 -7.60 -0.51 -9.32
CA SER A 59 -8.04 0.64 -10.10
C SER A 59 -8.22 0.25 -11.57
N ASP A 60 -9.02 1.00 -12.32
CA ASP A 60 -9.27 0.69 -13.74
C ASP A 60 -8.00 0.76 -14.58
N VAL A 61 -7.09 1.69 -14.27
CA VAL A 61 -5.79 1.79 -14.93
C VAL A 61 -4.95 0.55 -14.68
N ARG A 62 -4.94 0.01 -13.45
CA ARG A 62 -4.18 -1.21 -13.12
C ARG A 62 -4.85 -2.45 -13.71
N LYS A 63 -6.19 -2.54 -13.71
CA LYS A 63 -6.92 -3.67 -14.33
C LYS A 63 -6.67 -3.81 -15.83
N LYS A 64 -6.31 -2.72 -16.52
CA LYS A 64 -5.90 -2.79 -17.94
C LYS A 64 -4.58 -3.52 -18.16
N LYS A 65 -3.76 -3.68 -17.10
CA LYS A 65 -2.40 -4.23 -17.19
C LYS A 65 -2.17 -5.47 -16.32
N TYR A 66 -2.92 -5.63 -15.24
CA TYR A 66 -2.73 -6.67 -14.25
C TYR A 66 -4.04 -7.37 -13.92
N ASP A 67 -3.96 -8.68 -13.71
CA ASP A 67 -5.03 -9.45 -13.10
C ASP A 67 -5.02 -9.26 -11.58
N PHE A 68 -6.22 -9.20 -11.00
CA PHE A 68 -6.41 -9.05 -9.56
C PHE A 68 -7.20 -10.24 -9.01
N SER A 69 -6.86 -10.65 -7.78
CA SER A 69 -7.68 -11.58 -7.02
C SER A 69 -9.01 -10.93 -6.62
N THR A 70 -9.92 -11.75 -6.07
CA THR A 70 -11.00 -11.22 -5.23
C THR A 70 -10.39 -10.35 -4.13
N PRO A 71 -10.93 -9.15 -3.85
CA PRO A 71 -10.41 -8.27 -2.80
C PRO A 71 -10.44 -8.99 -1.45
N TYR A 72 -9.32 -8.96 -0.72
CA TYR A 72 -9.20 -9.55 0.62
C TYR A 72 -9.22 -8.50 1.73
N THR A 73 -9.21 -7.21 1.39
CA THR A 73 -9.34 -6.07 2.31
C THR A 73 -10.10 -4.92 1.66
N VAL A 74 -10.79 -4.12 2.46
CA VAL A 74 -11.38 -2.84 2.07
C VAL A 74 -10.82 -1.78 3.00
N SER A 75 -10.22 -0.74 2.44
CA SER A 75 -9.59 0.36 3.19
C SER A 75 -10.05 1.71 2.63
N GLY A 76 -10.36 2.64 3.55
CA GLY A 76 -10.65 4.03 3.23
C GLY A 76 -9.43 4.92 3.51
N VAL A 77 -9.35 6.05 2.80
CA VAL A 77 -8.34 7.08 3.07
C VAL A 77 -8.55 7.63 4.48
N GLN A 78 -7.48 7.65 5.28
CA GLN A 78 -7.50 8.18 6.65
C GLN A 78 -6.30 9.10 6.85
N ALA A 79 -6.52 10.22 7.52
CA ALA A 79 -5.45 11.13 7.92
C ALA A 79 -4.93 10.72 9.31
N LEU A 80 -3.61 10.62 9.45
CA LEU A 80 -2.94 10.42 10.73
C LEU A 80 -2.37 11.75 11.19
N VAL A 81 -2.69 12.14 12.43
CA VAL A 81 -2.19 13.36 13.06
C VAL A 81 -1.34 13.03 14.27
N LYS A 82 -0.48 13.97 14.68
CA LYS A 82 0.27 13.86 15.93
C LYS A 82 -0.70 13.81 17.12
N LYS A 83 -0.34 13.06 18.16
CA LYS A 83 -1.04 13.08 19.45
C LYS A 83 -1.15 14.52 19.96
N GLY A 84 -2.31 14.91 20.46
CA GLY A 84 -2.63 16.29 20.87
C GLY A 84 -3.26 17.15 19.77
N ASN A 85 -3.28 16.68 18.52
CA ASN A 85 -3.96 17.36 17.40
C ASN A 85 -5.23 16.60 16.96
N GLU A 86 -5.80 15.78 17.83
CA GLU A 86 -7.02 15.04 17.54
C GLU A 86 -8.15 16.00 17.12
N GLY A 87 -8.88 15.65 16.06
CA GLY A 87 -9.99 16.45 15.54
C GLY A 87 -9.61 17.74 14.80
N THR A 88 -8.31 18.03 14.60
CA THR A 88 -7.86 19.19 13.79
C THR A 88 -8.06 19.00 12.30
N ILE A 89 -8.05 17.76 11.82
CA ILE A 89 -8.32 17.38 10.43
C ILE A 89 -9.56 16.49 10.46
N LYS A 90 -10.69 17.00 9.94
CA LYS A 90 -11.96 16.26 9.87
C LYS A 90 -12.36 15.99 8.43
N THR A 91 -11.95 16.87 7.53
CA THR A 91 -12.26 16.83 6.11
C THR A 91 -10.97 16.98 5.30
N ALA A 92 -11.04 16.63 4.02
CA ALA A 92 -9.92 16.82 3.11
C ALA A 92 -9.54 18.30 2.92
N ALA A 93 -10.52 19.21 3.05
CA ALA A 93 -10.30 20.64 2.93
C ALA A 93 -9.37 21.19 4.04
N ASP A 94 -9.38 20.56 5.23
CA ASP A 94 -8.53 20.96 6.35
C ASP A 94 -7.02 20.73 6.08
N LEU A 95 -6.70 19.99 5.01
CA LEU A 95 -5.32 19.75 4.56
C LEU A 95 -4.74 20.91 3.72
N GLN A 96 -5.57 21.86 3.28
CA GLN A 96 -5.09 23.00 2.49
C GLN A 96 -4.06 23.82 3.28
N GLY A 97 -2.93 24.14 2.64
CA GLY A 97 -1.81 24.84 3.27
C GLY A 97 -1.01 24.02 4.29
N LYS A 98 -1.36 22.74 4.52
CA LYS A 98 -0.61 21.83 5.39
C LYS A 98 0.45 21.06 4.60
N LYS A 99 1.43 20.52 5.34
CA LYS A 99 2.40 19.55 4.82
C LYS A 99 1.88 18.15 5.09
N VAL A 100 1.73 17.34 4.05
CA VAL A 100 1.16 15.98 4.15
C VAL A 100 2.18 14.96 3.61
N GLY A 101 2.55 14.02 4.48
CA GLY A 101 3.38 12.88 4.11
C GLY A 101 2.54 11.77 3.50
N VAL A 102 2.94 11.24 2.34
CA VAL A 102 2.24 10.13 1.67
C VAL A 102 3.22 9.24 0.92
N GLY A 103 2.97 7.94 0.84
CA GLY A 103 3.85 7.04 0.09
C GLY A 103 3.84 7.33 -1.42
N LEU A 104 5.03 7.39 -2.04
CA LEU A 104 5.18 7.66 -3.47
C LEU A 104 4.47 6.59 -4.34
N GLY A 105 3.66 6.99 -5.32
CA GLY A 105 2.99 6.08 -6.25
C GLY A 105 1.80 5.33 -5.64
N THR A 106 1.35 5.73 -4.45
CA THR A 106 0.13 5.19 -3.83
C THR A 106 -1.12 5.84 -4.42
N ASN A 107 -2.26 5.16 -4.32
CA ASN A 107 -3.57 5.75 -4.63
C ASN A 107 -3.89 6.95 -3.72
N TYR A 108 -3.31 7.01 -2.51
CA TYR A 108 -3.46 8.15 -1.61
C TYR A 108 -2.78 9.41 -2.14
N GLU A 109 -1.59 9.27 -2.74
CA GLU A 109 -0.91 10.39 -3.38
C GLU A 109 -1.74 10.92 -4.56
N GLU A 110 -2.17 10.02 -5.44
CA GLU A 110 -3.01 10.37 -6.59
C GLU A 110 -4.30 11.07 -6.15
N TRP A 111 -4.99 10.50 -5.17
CA TRP A 111 -6.22 11.05 -4.62
C TRP A 111 -5.98 12.45 -4.04
N LEU A 112 -4.92 12.65 -3.26
CA LEU A 112 -4.60 13.94 -2.65
C LEU A 112 -4.31 15.01 -3.71
N ARG A 113 -3.55 14.65 -4.77
CA ARG A 113 -3.26 15.54 -5.90
C ARG A 113 -4.52 15.96 -6.67
N GLN A 114 -5.50 15.07 -6.79
CA GLN A 114 -6.73 15.32 -7.54
C GLN A 114 -7.78 16.10 -6.75
N HIS A 115 -7.84 15.94 -5.42
CA HIS A 115 -8.97 16.41 -4.61
C HIS A 115 -8.63 17.56 -3.65
N VAL A 116 -7.35 17.79 -3.33
CA VAL A 116 -6.94 18.82 -2.38
C VAL A 116 -5.97 19.78 -3.04
N GLN A 117 -6.43 20.99 -3.32
CA GLN A 117 -5.58 22.05 -3.86
C GLN A 117 -4.81 22.76 -2.73
N GLY A 118 -3.60 23.23 -3.04
CA GLY A 118 -2.80 24.05 -2.11
C GLY A 118 -2.20 23.30 -0.92
N VAL A 119 -2.16 21.96 -0.95
CA VAL A 119 -1.45 21.12 0.03
C VAL A 119 0.02 20.91 -0.40
N ASP A 120 0.96 20.99 0.55
CA ASP A 120 2.38 20.69 0.32
C ASP A 120 2.59 19.17 0.50
N ILE A 121 2.53 18.43 -0.62
CA ILE A 121 2.67 16.97 -0.64
C ILE A 121 4.14 16.58 -0.56
N ARG A 122 4.49 15.77 0.46
CA ARG A 122 5.82 15.23 0.70
C ARG A 122 5.81 13.71 0.56
N THR A 123 6.40 13.20 -0.51
CA THR A 123 6.49 11.76 -0.73
C THR A 123 7.68 11.14 0.00
N TYR A 124 7.52 9.91 0.50
CA TYR A 124 8.59 9.11 1.10
C TYR A 124 8.60 7.68 0.53
#